data_AF-A0A946M648-F1
#
_entry.id   AF-A0A946M648-F1
#
_cell.length_a   1.000
_cell.length_b   1.000
_cell.length_c   1.000
_cell.angle_alpha   90.00
_cell.angle_beta   90.00
_cell.angle_gamma   90.00
#
_symmetry.space_group_name_H-M   'P 1'
#
loop_
_entity.id
_entity.type
_entity.pdbx_description
1 polymer ?
#
loop_
_entity_poly.entity_id
_entity_poly.type
_entity_poly.pdbx_seq_one_letter_code
_entity_poly.pdbx_strand_id
1 'polypeptide(L)'
;MNPRFQQWQLRVEDAIHNNLPSADTHPAQLYQAIHYALLNGGKRVRPMLAYASGELFGVAPEQIDPAAAAIEMVHAYSLVHDDLPAMDDDELRRGHPTCHKAFDEATAI
;
A
#
# COMPACT_ATOMS: atom_id res chain seq x y z
N MET A 1 -15.53 1.19 -15.48
CA MET A 1 -14.09 1.28 -15.14
C MET A 1 -13.33 0.48 -16.18
N ASN A 2 -12.14 0.91 -16.64
CA ASN A 2 -11.37 0.15 -17.63
C ASN A 2 -11.00 -1.23 -17.02
N PRO A 3 -11.42 -2.37 -17.60
CA PRO A 3 -11.17 -3.71 -17.06
C PRO A 3 -9.69 -3.97 -16.76
N ARG A 4 -8.79 -3.38 -17.55
CA ARG A 4 -7.33 -3.51 -17.36
C ARG A 4 -6.85 -2.90 -16.05
N PHE A 5 -7.40 -1.75 -15.65
CA PHE A 5 -7.03 -1.12 -14.39
C PHE A 5 -7.48 -1.94 -13.19
N GLN A 6 -8.65 -2.56 -13.28
CA GLN A 6 -9.11 -3.47 -12.22
C GLN A 6 -8.20 -4.70 -12.10
N GLN A 7 -7.77 -5.27 -13.22
CA GLN A 7 -6.82 -6.39 -13.22
C GLN A 7 -5.48 -6.01 -12.58
N TRP A 8 -4.92 -4.85 -12.92
CA TRP A 8 -3.67 -4.37 -12.33
C TRP A 8 -3.80 -4.01 -10.86
N GLN A 9 -4.96 -3.52 -10.44
CA GLN A 9 -5.24 -3.26 -9.04
C GLN A 9 -5.22 -4.56 -8.21
N LEU A 10 -5.94 -5.60 -8.66
CA LEU A 10 -5.91 -6.91 -7.99
C LEU A 10 -4.50 -7.48 -7.98
N ARG A 11 -3.79 -7.39 -9.10
CA ARG A 11 -2.42 -7.89 -9.22
C ARG A 11 -1.45 -7.25 -8.24
N VAL A 12 -1.51 -5.92 -8.06
CA VAL A 12 -0.64 -5.27 -7.08
C VAL A 12 -1.05 -5.57 -5.64
N GLU A 13 -2.34 -5.77 -5.36
CA GLU A 13 -2.78 -6.21 -4.03
C GLU A 13 -2.21 -7.59 -3.69
N ASP A 14 -2.24 -8.54 -4.63
CA ASP A 14 -1.59 -9.84 -4.49
C ASP A 14 -0.07 -9.72 -4.35
N ALA A 15 0.57 -8.87 -5.17
CA ALA A 15 2.01 -8.65 -5.11
C ALA A 15 2.44 -8.06 -3.76
N ILE A 16 1.70 -7.08 -3.23
CA ILE A 16 1.96 -6.52 -1.90
C ILE A 16 1.79 -7.62 -0.84
N HIS A 17 0.67 -8.35 -0.86
CA HIS A 17 0.39 -9.40 0.11
C HIS A 17 1.49 -10.48 0.14
N ASN A 18 1.93 -10.93 -1.03
CA ASN A 18 2.97 -11.96 -1.17
C ASN A 18 4.36 -11.49 -0.69
N ASN A 19 4.59 -10.18 -0.56
CA ASN A 19 5.85 -9.60 -0.09
C ASN A 19 5.81 -9.20 1.39
N LEU A 20 4.70 -9.44 2.10
CA LEU A 20 4.56 -9.14 3.52
C LEU A 20 4.59 -10.43 4.36
N PRO A 21 5.21 -10.41 5.54
CA PRO A 21 4.95 -11.43 6.55
C PRO A 21 3.47 -11.46 6.92
N SER A 22 3.01 -12.61 7.45
CA SER A 22 1.65 -12.71 8.00
C SER A 22 1.43 -11.65 9.07
N ALA A 23 0.22 -11.09 9.15
CA ALA A 23 -0.16 -10.15 10.21
C ALA A 23 0.01 -10.74 11.62
N ASP A 24 -0.01 -12.06 11.76
CA ASP A 24 0.16 -12.76 13.04
C ASP A 24 1.63 -13.04 13.38
N THR A 25 2.57 -12.67 12.51
CA THR A 25 4.01 -12.83 12.75
C THR A 25 4.44 -11.93 13.90
N HIS A 26 5.27 -12.42 14.83
CA HIS A 26 5.78 -11.55 15.90
C HIS A 26 6.78 -10.51 15.34
N PRO A 27 6.65 -9.20 15.67
CA PRO A 27 5.64 -8.59 16.53
C PRO A 27 4.31 -8.32 15.79
N ALA A 28 3.21 -8.93 16.25
CA ALA A 28 1.95 -8.99 15.51
C ALA A 28 1.33 -7.60 15.28
N GLN A 29 1.37 -6.72 16.29
CA GLN A 29 0.82 -5.37 16.19
C GLN A 29 1.47 -4.56 15.05
N LEU A 30 2.79 -4.69 14.85
CA LEU A 30 3.49 -4.01 13.75
C LEU A 30 2.99 -4.51 12.39
N TYR A 31 2.94 -5.83 12.20
CA TYR A 31 2.49 -6.37 10.91
C TYR A 31 0.99 -6.11 10.67
N GLN A 32 0.16 -6.09 11.70
CA GLN A 32 -1.23 -5.65 11.59
C GLN A 32 -1.33 -4.19 11.13
N ALA A 33 -0.50 -3.29 11.68
CA ALA A 33 -0.45 -1.89 11.26
C ALA A 33 0.04 -1.72 9.81
N ILE A 34 1.06 -2.50 9.40
CA ILE A 34 1.56 -2.52 8.02
C ILE A 34 0.47 -2.98 7.05
N HIS A 35 -0.21 -4.09 7.37
CA HIS A 35 -1.32 -4.59 6.55
C HIS A 35 -2.47 -3.57 6.49
N TYR A 36 -2.82 -2.95 7.61
CA TYR A 36 -3.84 -1.89 7.68
C TYR A 36 -3.49 -0.73 6.75
N ALA A 37 -2.27 -0.17 6.86
CA ALA A 37 -1.83 0.96 6.04
C ALA A 37 -1.80 0.63 4.54
N LEU A 38 -1.40 -0.58 4.17
CA LEU A 38 -1.25 -1.00 2.77
C LEU A 38 -2.55 -1.45 2.11
N LEU A 39 -3.44 -2.14 2.85
CA LEU A 39 -4.56 -2.89 2.29
C LEU A 39 -5.94 -2.25 2.51
N ASN A 40 -6.00 -1.04 3.08
CA ASN A 40 -7.24 -0.24 3.19
C ASN A 40 -7.67 0.42 1.86
N GLY A 41 -7.56 -0.34 0.77
CA GLY A 41 -7.93 0.07 -0.59
C GLY A 41 -7.06 1.18 -1.17
N GLY A 42 -7.63 1.91 -2.14
CA GLY A 42 -6.96 2.99 -2.85
C GLY A 42 -7.06 2.85 -4.36
N LYS A 43 -6.70 3.92 -5.07
CA LYS A 43 -6.76 3.94 -6.54
C LYS A 43 -5.61 3.20 -7.21
N ARG A 44 -4.55 2.86 -6.46
CA ARG A 44 -3.31 2.20 -6.95
C ARG A 44 -2.73 2.86 -8.21
N VAL A 45 -2.80 4.19 -8.29
CA VAL A 45 -2.38 4.93 -9.49
C VAL A 45 -0.90 4.70 -9.80
N ARG A 46 -0.04 4.66 -8.78
CA ARG A 46 1.40 4.47 -8.97
C ARG A 46 1.75 3.07 -9.51
N PRO A 47 1.20 1.96 -8.96
CA PRO A 47 1.27 0.65 -9.60
C PRO A 47 0.78 0.62 -11.05
N MET A 48 -0.35 1.27 -11.34
CA MET A 48 -0.88 1.32 -12.71
C MET A 48 0.09 2.00 -13.69
N LEU A 49 0.83 3.03 -13.24
CA LEU A 49 1.87 3.66 -14.06
C LEU A 49 3.06 2.72 -14.31
N ALA A 50 3.45 1.91 -13.32
CA ALA A 50 4.50 0.90 -13.48
C ALA A 50 4.09 -0.16 -14.51
N TYR A 51 2.88 -0.72 -14.40
CA TYR A 51 2.39 -1.71 -15.37
C TYR A 51 2.20 -1.12 -16.77
N ALA A 52 1.65 0.09 -16.88
CA ALA A 52 1.53 0.77 -18.18
C ALA A 52 2.89 1.01 -18.85
N SER A 53 3.90 1.35 -18.05
CA SER A 53 5.26 1.51 -18.56
C SER A 53 5.85 0.18 -19.03
N GLY A 54 5.71 -0.89 -18.25
CA GLY A 54 6.17 -2.22 -18.66
C GLY A 54 5.50 -2.73 -19.93
N GLU A 55 4.18 -2.56 -20.03
CA GLU A 55 3.39 -2.94 -21.20
C GLU A 55 3.83 -2.21 -22.47
N LEU A 56 4.18 -0.91 -22.38
CA LEU A 56 4.69 -0.13 -23.51
C LEU A 56 5.95 -0.76 -24.13
N PHE A 57 6.77 -1.41 -23.32
CA PHE A 57 8.00 -2.09 -23.74
C PHE A 57 7.85 -3.61 -23.90
N GLY A 58 6.62 -4.14 -23.82
CA GLY A 58 6.35 -5.57 -23.94
C GLY A 58 6.90 -6.41 -22.77
N VAL A 59 7.12 -5.82 -21.60
CA VAL A 59 7.58 -6.52 -20.40
C VAL A 59 6.41 -7.27 -19.77
N ALA A 60 6.66 -8.53 -19.40
CA ALA A 60 5.66 -9.36 -18.73
C ALA A 60 5.28 -8.76 -17.35
N PRO A 61 3.99 -8.69 -16.99
CA PRO A 61 3.55 -8.10 -15.72
C PRO A 61 4.24 -8.69 -14.48
N GLU A 62 4.58 -9.98 -14.50
CA GLU A 62 5.29 -10.68 -13.42
C GLU A 62 6.64 -10.06 -13.09
N GLN A 63 7.30 -9.47 -14.09
CA GLN A 63 8.58 -8.78 -13.91
C GLN A 63 8.39 -7.36 -13.34
N ILE A 64 7.17 -6.82 -13.40
CA ILE A 64 6.82 -5.48 -12.91
C ILE A 64 6.30 -5.53 -11.47
N ASP A 65 5.72 -6.66 -11.04
CA ASP A 65 5.13 -6.83 -9.69
C ASP A 65 6.00 -6.29 -8.55
N PRO A 66 7.31 -6.60 -8.47
CA PRO A 66 8.14 -6.12 -7.37
C PRO A 66 8.27 -4.59 -7.37
N ALA A 67 8.39 -3.97 -8.55
CA ALA A 67 8.48 -2.52 -8.68
C ALA A 67 7.15 -1.84 -8.36
N ALA A 68 6.03 -2.41 -8.83
CA ALA A 68 4.69 -1.91 -8.54
C ALA A 68 4.38 -1.96 -7.03
N ALA A 69 4.69 -3.08 -6.37
CA ALA A 69 4.52 -3.23 -4.93
C ALA A 69 5.41 -2.26 -4.15
N ALA A 70 6.70 -2.17 -4.49
CA ALA A 70 7.65 -1.30 -3.80
C ALA A 70 7.23 0.18 -3.85
N ILE A 71 6.81 0.69 -5.02
CA ILE A 71 6.39 2.08 -5.15
C ILE A 71 5.13 2.37 -4.32
N GLU A 72 4.17 1.44 -4.28
CA GLU A 72 2.97 1.61 -3.46
C GLU A 72 3.28 1.48 -1.96
N MET A 73 4.25 0.65 -1.58
CA MET A 73 4.73 0.55 -0.19
C MET A 73 5.36 1.86 0.28
N VAL A 74 6.22 2.47 -0.55
CA VAL A 74 6.78 3.80 -0.27
C VAL A 74 5.68 4.86 -0.18
N HIS A 75 4.67 4.79 -1.05
CA HIS A 75 3.54 5.70 -0.98
C HIS A 75 2.73 5.54 0.32
N ALA A 76 2.43 4.30 0.73
CA ALA A 76 1.67 4.05 1.94
C ALA A 76 2.44 4.52 3.18
N TYR A 77 3.75 4.24 3.25
CA TYR A 77 4.64 4.75 4.29
C TYR A 77 4.55 6.29 4.41
N SER A 78 4.65 7.01 3.29
CA SER A 78 4.62 8.47 3.33
C SER A 78 3.31 8.98 3.93
N LEU A 79 2.17 8.37 3.56
CA LEU A 79 0.86 8.75 4.09
C LEU A 79 0.72 8.46 5.58
N VAL A 80 1.25 7.33 6.06
CA VAL A 80 1.22 7.00 7.50
C VAL A 80 1.96 8.07 8.31
N HIS A 81 3.10 8.54 7.81
CA HIS A 81 3.88 9.59 8.48
C HIS A 81 3.24 10.96 8.32
N ASP A 82 2.70 11.30 7.15
CA ASP A 82 1.96 12.54 6.92
C ASP A 82 0.76 12.65 7.86
N ASP A 83 0.10 11.53 8.18
CA ASP A 83 -1.05 11.50 9.09
C ASP A 83 -0.70 11.80 10.56
N LEU A 84 0.57 11.77 10.98
CA LEU A 84 0.94 11.91 12.39
C LEU A 84 0.60 13.31 12.95
N PRO A 85 0.37 13.45 14.28
CA PRO A 85 0.08 14.75 14.90
C PRO A 85 1.15 15.82 14.69
N ALA A 86 2.40 15.40 14.47
CA ALA A 86 3.52 16.29 14.18
C ALA A 86 3.60 16.75 12.71
N MET A 87 2.77 16.17 11.84
CA MET A 87 2.71 16.43 10.40
C MET A 87 1.36 17.08 10.05
N ASP A 88 0.41 16.34 9.45
CA ASP A 88 -0.90 16.87 9.07
C ASP A 88 -1.97 16.74 10.16
N ASP A 89 -1.73 15.94 11.21
CA ASP A 89 -2.67 15.67 12.32
C ASP A 89 -4.05 15.16 11.83
N ASP A 90 -4.03 14.33 10.78
CA ASP A 90 -5.23 13.75 10.19
C ASP A 90 -5.78 12.61 11.07
N GLU A 91 -7.04 12.70 11.48
CA GLU A 91 -7.69 11.61 12.22
C GLU A 91 -8.26 10.51 11.31
N LEU A 92 -8.59 10.86 10.05
CA LEU A 92 -9.25 9.99 9.10
C LEU A 92 -8.60 10.03 7.71
N ARG A 93 -8.40 8.86 7.11
CA ARG A 93 -7.99 8.70 5.72
C ARG A 93 -8.99 7.84 4.98
N ARG A 94 -9.60 8.40 3.92
CA ARG A 94 -10.62 7.74 3.09
C ARG A 94 -11.81 7.20 3.91
N GLY A 95 -12.16 7.86 5.01
CA GLY A 95 -13.26 7.47 5.90
C GLY A 95 -12.90 6.41 6.96
N HIS A 96 -11.64 5.98 7.03
CA HIS A 96 -11.13 5.09 8.08
C HIS A 96 -10.19 5.86 9.02
N PRO A 97 -10.04 5.45 10.29
CA PRO A 97 -9.00 5.99 11.17
C PRO A 97 -7.62 5.98 10.50
N THR A 98 -6.81 7.01 10.73
CA THR A 98 -5.40 6.95 10.33
C THR A 98 -4.64 5.92 11.17
N CYS A 99 -3.45 5.49 10.72
CA CYS A 99 -2.72 4.40 11.37
C CYS A 99 -2.48 4.67 12.86
N HIS A 100 -2.06 5.88 13.21
CA HIS A 100 -1.80 6.26 14.60
C HIS A 100 -3.08 6.33 15.45
N LYS A 101 -4.26 6.56 14.83
CA LYS A 101 -5.56 6.51 15.52
C LYS A 101 -6.09 5.09 15.71
N ALA A 102 -5.79 4.19 14.76
CA ALA A 102 -6.20 2.78 14.84
C ALA A 102 -5.32 1.97 15.80
N PHE A 103 -4.05 2.38 15.95
CA PHE A 103 -3.04 1.75 16.80
C PHE A 103 -2.50 2.79 17.81
N ASP A 104 -1.28 3.25 17.62
CA ASP A 104 -0.62 4.31 18.36
C ASP A 104 0.46 4.97 17.50
N GLU A 105 0.93 6.17 17.89
CA GLU A 105 1.96 6.91 17.16
C GLU A 105 3.27 6.11 17.03
N ALA A 106 3.66 5.37 18.07
CA ALA A 106 4.92 4.63 18.09
C ALA A 106 4.92 3.41 17.14
N THR A 107 3.75 2.81 16.92
CA THR A 107 3.54 1.73 15.95
C THR A 107 3.43 2.26 14.52
N ALA A 108 2.92 3.48 14.37
CA ALA A 108 2.81 4.15 13.09
C ALA A 108 4.18 4.64 12.55
N ILE A 109 5.11 4.97 13.45
CA ILE A 109 6.53 5.32 13.16
C ILE A 109 7.37 4.06 12.92
#